data_AF-A0A6C0GZE6-F1
#
_entry.id   AF-A0A6C0GZE6-F1
#
_cell.length_a   1.000
_cell.length_b   1.000
_cell.length_c   1.000
_cell.angle_alpha   90.00
_cell.angle_beta   90.00
_cell.angle_gamma   90.00
#
_symmetry.space_group_name_H-M   'P 1'
#
loop_
_entity.id
_entity.type
_entity.pdbx_description
1 polymer ?
#
loop_
_entity_poly.entity_id
_entity_poly.type
_entity_poly.pdbx_seq_one_letter_code
_entity_poly.pdbx_strand_id
1 'polypeptide(L)'
;MSNRRINISPNFWGPKGWFFIDSIVLSYPDSPSVNDKNEFYNFLMSLRDVLPCEGCRHHFKEYINKHPLSDKVLASKKYLIKWILDAHNHVRKNQNKKQISLKEFYDYYTRENKLEINEETSEVKSLIENFPYLPNYTSVIGIICIFIILYLLIAAKKKWY
;
A
#
# COMPACT_ATOMS: atom_id res chain seq x y z
N MET A 1 -33.83 -17.51 17.99
CA MET A 1 -32.84 -18.42 17.36
C MET A 1 -31.47 -17.78 17.46
N SER A 2 -30.47 -18.47 18.00
CA SER A 2 -29.10 -17.94 18.10
C SER A 2 -28.55 -17.71 16.68
N ASN A 3 -28.17 -16.46 16.37
CA ASN A 3 -27.53 -16.08 15.12
C ASN A 3 -26.08 -16.61 15.12
N ARG A 4 -25.92 -17.93 15.02
CA ARG A 4 -24.63 -18.60 15.01
C ARG A 4 -23.98 -18.40 13.64
N ARG A 5 -22.93 -17.59 13.61
CA ARG A 5 -22.07 -17.41 12.42
C ARG A 5 -20.91 -18.38 12.48
N ILE A 6 -20.55 -18.97 11.35
CA ILE A 6 -19.32 -19.77 11.23
C ILE A 6 -18.14 -18.80 11.29
N ASN A 7 -17.20 -19.05 12.20
CA ASN A 7 -15.99 -18.25 12.35
C ASN A 7 -14.86 -18.85 11.49
N ILE A 8 -14.49 -18.19 10.40
CA ILE A 8 -13.51 -18.72 9.43
C ILE A 8 -12.14 -18.08 9.66
N SER A 9 -11.12 -18.92 9.84
CA SER A 9 -9.72 -18.49 10.03
C SER A 9 -9.25 -17.54 8.91
N PRO A 10 -8.72 -16.34 9.25
CA PRO A 10 -8.20 -15.39 8.27
C PRO A 10 -7.05 -15.92 7.41
N ASN A 11 -6.35 -16.97 7.83
CA ASN A 11 -5.27 -17.55 7.02
C ASN A 11 -5.77 -18.14 5.70
N PHE A 12 -7.05 -18.54 5.63
CA PHE A 12 -7.64 -19.13 4.43
C PHE A 12 -8.11 -18.07 3.41
N TRP A 13 -8.78 -17.02 3.88
CA TRP A 13 -9.41 -16.03 3.00
C TRP A 13 -8.74 -14.65 3.04
N GLY A 14 -8.01 -14.32 4.10
CA GLY A 14 -7.47 -12.99 4.37
C GLY A 14 -6.62 -12.41 3.24
N PRO A 15 -5.61 -13.13 2.70
CA PRO A 15 -4.82 -12.63 1.58
C PRO A 15 -5.68 -12.28 0.34
N LYS A 16 -6.68 -13.12 0.02
CA LYS A 16 -7.59 -12.89 -1.11
C LYS A 16 -8.59 -11.77 -0.83
N GLY A 17 -9.05 -11.64 0.42
CA GLY A 17 -9.92 -10.57 0.86
C GLY A 17 -9.24 -9.20 0.80
N TRP A 18 -7.98 -9.11 1.27
CA TRP A 18 -7.18 -7.90 1.13
C TRP A 18 -6.95 -7.55 -0.33
N PHE A 19 -6.57 -8.52 -1.16
CA PHE A 19 -6.42 -8.30 -2.60
C PHE A 19 -7.69 -7.69 -3.22
N PHE A 20 -8.87 -8.25 -2.90
CA PHE A 20 -10.14 -7.72 -3.41
C PHE A 20 -10.46 -6.30 -2.92
N ILE A 21 -10.27 -6.03 -1.63
CA ILE A 21 -10.48 -4.69 -1.04
C ILE A 21 -9.52 -3.68 -1.68
N ASP A 22 -8.24 -4.04 -1.81
CA ASP A 22 -7.22 -3.21 -2.43
C ASP A 22 -7.57 -2.92 -3.90
N SER A 23 -8.04 -3.92 -4.66
CA SER A 23 -8.53 -3.73 -6.03
C SER A 23 -9.70 -2.75 -6.11
N ILE A 24 -10.65 -2.82 -5.18
CA ILE A 24 -11.76 -1.87 -5.10
C ILE A 24 -11.23 -0.46 -4.87
N VAL A 25 -10.37 -0.23 -3.86
CA VAL A 25 -9.89 1.13 -3.59
C VAL A 25 -8.91 1.67 -4.63
N LEU A 26 -8.24 0.79 -5.38
CA LEU A 26 -7.45 1.16 -6.56
C LEU A 26 -8.33 1.71 -7.70
N SER A 27 -9.57 1.23 -7.83
CA SER A 27 -10.52 1.73 -8.83
C SER A 27 -11.32 2.96 -8.39
N TYR A 28 -11.16 3.42 -7.14
CA TYR A 28 -11.82 4.64 -6.66
C TYR A 28 -11.40 5.86 -7.48
N PRO A 29 -12.28 6.79 -7.90
CA PRO A 29 -11.87 7.92 -8.74
C PRO A 29 -10.85 8.85 -8.07
N ASP A 30 -9.98 9.46 -8.87
CA ASP A 30 -9.04 10.48 -8.37
C ASP A 30 -9.78 11.76 -7.92
N SER A 31 -10.91 12.07 -8.58
CA SER A 31 -11.86 13.13 -8.21
C SER A 31 -13.27 12.55 -8.03
N PRO A 32 -13.59 11.97 -6.85
CA PRO A 32 -14.83 11.23 -6.63
C PRO A 32 -16.05 12.13 -6.48
N SER A 33 -17.16 11.72 -7.10
CA SER A 33 -18.47 12.33 -6.89
C SER A 33 -19.01 12.04 -5.49
N VAL A 34 -20.09 12.72 -5.10
CA VAL A 34 -20.79 12.41 -3.84
C VAL A 34 -21.29 10.96 -3.83
N ASN A 35 -21.73 10.45 -4.99
CA ASN A 35 -22.20 9.08 -5.10
C ASN A 35 -21.06 8.08 -4.90
N ASP A 36 -19.90 8.31 -5.53
CA ASP A 36 -18.72 7.44 -5.38
C ASP A 36 -18.29 7.35 -3.91
N LYS A 37 -18.26 8.50 -3.22
CA LYS A 37 -17.94 8.57 -1.78
C LYS A 37 -18.90 7.70 -0.96
N ASN A 38 -20.19 7.79 -1.24
CA ASN A 38 -21.23 7.05 -0.50
C ASN A 38 -21.12 5.54 -0.73
N GLU A 39 -20.93 5.09 -1.97
CA GLU A 39 -20.81 3.66 -2.28
C GLU A 39 -19.58 3.03 -1.61
N PHE A 40 -18.43 3.71 -1.69
CA PHE A 40 -17.20 3.22 -1.07
C PHE A 40 -17.26 3.29 0.45
N TYR A 41 -17.87 4.33 1.02
CA TYR A 41 -18.13 4.41 2.46
C TYR A 41 -18.99 3.24 2.93
N ASN A 42 -20.12 2.99 2.27
CA ASN A 42 -21.04 1.92 2.62
C ASN A 42 -20.36 0.54 2.53
N PHE A 43 -19.65 0.29 1.44
CA PHE A 43 -18.88 -0.94 1.26
C PHE A 43 -17.87 -1.14 2.40
N LEU A 44 -16.99 -0.17 2.65
CA LEU A 44 -15.94 -0.30 3.66
C LEU A 44 -16.50 -0.38 5.08
N MET A 45 -17.55 0.38 5.40
CA MET A 45 -18.20 0.31 6.70
C MET A 45 -18.90 -1.04 6.91
N SER A 46 -19.43 -1.67 5.86
CA SER A 46 -20.04 -3.00 5.99
C SER A 46 -19.06 -4.06 6.49
N LEU A 47 -17.76 -3.94 6.14
CA LEU A 47 -16.72 -4.90 6.54
C LEU A 47 -16.65 -5.09 8.06
N ARG A 48 -16.97 -4.05 8.84
CA ARG A 48 -17.00 -4.12 10.32
C ARG A 48 -17.96 -5.19 10.84
N ASP A 49 -18.99 -5.53 10.07
CA ASP A 49 -20.06 -6.45 10.48
C ASP A 49 -20.08 -7.75 9.66
N VAL A 50 -19.46 -7.78 8.47
CA VAL A 50 -19.54 -8.93 7.56
C VAL A 50 -18.27 -9.77 7.44
N LEU A 51 -17.12 -9.31 7.95
CA LEU A 51 -15.88 -10.12 7.87
C LEU A 51 -16.09 -11.53 8.51
N PRO A 52 -15.62 -12.62 7.86
CA PRO A 52 -15.89 -14.00 8.32
C PRO A 52 -15.25 -14.38 9.66
N CYS A 53 -14.32 -13.56 10.16
CA CYS A 53 -13.64 -13.77 11.44
C CYS A 53 -14.17 -12.78 12.48
N GLU A 54 -14.60 -13.29 13.63
CA GLU A 54 -15.10 -12.49 14.75
C GLU A 54 -14.05 -11.50 15.28
N GLY A 55 -12.83 -11.95 15.53
CA GLY A 55 -11.74 -11.09 15.96
C GLY A 55 -11.41 -10.02 14.91
N CYS A 56 -11.50 -10.35 13.61
CA CYS A 56 -11.29 -9.36 12.55
C CYS A 56 -12.38 -8.27 12.55
N ARG A 57 -13.66 -8.64 12.74
CA ARG A 57 -14.75 -7.66 12.88
C ARG A 57 -14.50 -6.73 14.07
N HIS A 58 -14.14 -7.29 15.22
CA HIS A 58 -13.84 -6.52 16.42
C HIS A 58 -12.69 -5.55 16.20
N HIS A 59 -11.53 -6.03 15.74
CA HIS A 59 -10.37 -5.17 15.48
C HIS A 59 -10.64 -4.11 14.41
N PHE A 60 -11.44 -4.41 13.39
CA PHE A 60 -11.76 -3.41 12.36
C PHE A 60 -12.73 -2.34 12.88
N LYS A 61 -13.69 -2.69 13.75
CA LYS A 61 -14.51 -1.71 14.47
C LYS A 61 -13.65 -0.77 15.32
N GLU A 62 -12.71 -1.32 16.08
CA GLU A 62 -11.77 -0.52 16.87
C GLU A 62 -10.90 0.39 16.00
N TYR A 63 -10.42 -0.13 14.86
CA TYR A 63 -9.65 0.65 13.91
C TYR A 63 -10.45 1.85 13.38
N ILE A 64 -11.68 1.63 12.91
CA ILE A 64 -12.56 2.69 12.39
C ILE A 64 -12.87 3.73 13.47
N ASN A 65 -13.11 3.31 14.71
CA ASN A 65 -13.38 4.24 15.81
C ASN A 65 -12.20 5.19 16.08
N LYS A 66 -10.97 4.70 15.92
CA LYS A 66 -9.74 5.50 16.08
C LYS A 66 -9.33 6.27 14.82
N HIS A 67 -9.71 5.76 13.64
CA HIS A 67 -9.32 6.28 12.33
C HIS A 67 -10.57 6.36 11.45
N PRO A 68 -11.49 7.31 11.70
CA PRO A 68 -12.77 7.36 11.00
C PRO A 68 -12.57 7.55 9.48
N LEU A 69 -13.42 6.89 8.69
CA LEU A 69 -13.49 7.07 7.23
C LEU A 69 -14.17 8.41 6.92
N SER A 70 -13.42 9.50 7.14
CA SER A 70 -13.89 10.88 7.00
C SER A 70 -13.94 11.35 5.55
N ASP A 71 -14.61 12.49 5.31
CA ASP A 71 -14.62 13.17 4.01
C ASP A 71 -13.22 13.47 3.47
N LYS A 72 -12.25 13.74 4.36
CA LYS A 72 -10.85 13.95 3.97
C LYS A 72 -10.23 12.67 3.42
N VAL A 73 -10.54 11.52 4.00
CA VAL A 73 -10.07 10.22 3.51
C VAL A 73 -10.72 9.90 2.17
N LEU A 74 -12.01 10.19 2.02
CA LEU A 74 -12.78 9.96 0.81
C LEU A 74 -12.56 11.05 -0.27
N ALA A 75 -11.72 12.05 -0.02
CA ALA A 75 -11.52 13.17 -0.94
C ALA A 75 -10.82 12.76 -2.24
N SER A 76 -10.02 11.68 -2.24
CA SER A 76 -9.37 11.15 -3.44
C SER A 76 -8.90 9.70 -3.27
N LYS A 77 -8.65 9.01 -4.39
CA LYS A 77 -8.00 7.68 -4.48
C LYS A 77 -6.78 7.56 -3.58
N LYS A 78 -5.88 8.55 -3.65
CA LYS A 78 -4.65 8.56 -2.85
C LYS A 78 -4.92 8.50 -1.35
N TYR A 79 -5.86 9.30 -0.85
CA TYR A 79 -6.19 9.32 0.58
C TYR A 79 -6.89 8.05 1.03
N LEU A 80 -7.78 7.51 0.19
CA LEU A 80 -8.47 6.26 0.48
C LEU A 80 -7.53 5.05 0.52
N ILE A 81 -6.65 4.92 -0.49
CA ILE A 81 -5.61 3.88 -0.53
C ILE A 81 -4.73 3.97 0.72
N LYS A 82 -4.30 5.17 1.11
CA LYS A 82 -3.46 5.35 2.30
C LYS A 82 -4.18 4.86 3.56
N TRP A 83 -5.48 5.16 3.70
CA TRP A 83 -6.26 4.74 4.87
C TRP A 83 -6.45 3.21 4.93
N ILE A 84 -6.68 2.55 3.80
CA ILE A 84 -6.75 1.08 3.73
C ILE A 84 -5.40 0.43 3.99
N LEU A 85 -4.33 0.98 3.41
CA LEU A 85 -2.96 0.50 3.66
C LEU A 85 -2.59 0.61 5.14
N ASP A 86 -3.00 1.69 5.81
CA ASP A 86 -2.80 1.86 7.25
C ASP A 86 -3.60 0.84 8.06
N ALA A 87 -4.83 0.51 7.64
CA ALA A 87 -5.63 -0.55 8.25
C ALA A 87 -4.95 -1.92 8.11
N HIS A 88 -4.43 -2.24 6.92
CA HIS A 88 -3.68 -3.46 6.67
C HIS A 88 -2.39 -3.48 7.51
N ASN A 89 -1.67 -2.37 7.59
CA ASN A 89 -0.46 -2.25 8.41
C ASN A 89 -0.72 -2.36 9.90
N HIS A 90 -1.89 -1.93 10.40
CA HIS A 90 -2.31 -2.17 11.77
C HIS A 90 -2.45 -3.67 12.05
N VAL A 91 -3.07 -4.43 11.14
CA VAL A 91 -3.15 -5.90 11.24
C VAL A 91 -1.76 -6.54 11.17
N ARG A 92 -0.90 -6.10 10.24
CA ARG A 92 0.47 -6.62 10.11
C ARG A 92 1.29 -6.38 11.38
N LYS A 93 1.18 -5.19 11.97
CA LYS A 93 1.83 -4.86 13.25
C LYS A 93 1.38 -5.81 14.36
N ASN A 94 0.09 -6.07 14.49
CA ASN A 94 -0.45 -7.02 15.48
C ASN A 94 0.03 -8.46 15.25
N GLN A 95 0.44 -8.79 14.03
CA GLN A 95 1.04 -10.08 13.66
C GLN A 95 2.59 -10.06 13.69
N ASN A 96 3.22 -9.00 14.21
CA ASN A 96 4.67 -8.79 14.21
C ASN A 96 5.30 -8.87 12.80
N LYS A 97 4.57 -8.46 11.76
CA LYS A 97 5.04 -8.41 10.38
C LYS A 97 5.52 -7.01 10.02
N LYS A 98 6.51 -6.93 9.11
CA LYS A 98 6.97 -5.67 8.52
C LYS A 98 5.79 -4.91 7.90
N GLN A 99 5.67 -3.62 8.19
CA GLN A 99 4.70 -2.74 7.54
C GLN A 99 5.09 -2.50 6.07
N ILE A 100 4.09 -2.31 5.22
CA ILE A 100 4.22 -2.05 3.79
C ILE A 100 4.14 -0.53 3.57
N SER A 101 5.12 0.02 2.86
CA SER A 101 5.10 1.42 2.41
C SER A 101 4.15 1.63 1.23
N LEU A 102 3.73 2.87 1.00
CA LEU A 102 2.88 3.20 -0.14
C LEU A 102 3.54 2.82 -1.48
N LYS A 103 4.87 2.96 -1.57
CA LYS A 103 5.64 2.52 -2.75
C LYS A 103 5.54 1.00 -2.95
N GLU A 104 5.83 0.21 -1.91
CA GLU A 104 5.74 -1.25 -1.98
C GLU A 104 4.31 -1.72 -2.32
N PHE A 105 3.28 -1.02 -1.85
CA PHE A 105 1.89 -1.28 -2.21
C PHE A 105 1.66 -1.11 -3.72
N TYR A 106 2.04 0.05 -4.29
CA TYR A 106 1.90 0.26 -5.73
C TYR A 106 2.75 -0.71 -6.54
N ASP A 107 4.01 -0.93 -6.16
CA ASP A 107 4.91 -1.89 -6.82
C ASP A 107 4.29 -3.30 -6.88
N TYR A 108 3.55 -3.72 -5.85
CA TYR A 108 2.87 -5.01 -5.84
C TYR A 108 1.77 -5.12 -6.91
N TYR A 109 0.97 -4.06 -7.09
CA TYR A 109 -0.18 -4.04 -8.02
C TYR A 109 0.20 -3.64 -9.45
N THR A 110 1.32 -2.95 -9.66
CA THR A 110 1.81 -2.57 -10.99
C THR A 110 2.73 -3.63 -11.62
N ARG A 111 3.30 -4.54 -10.82
CA ARG A 111 4.13 -5.64 -11.32
C ARG A 111 3.31 -6.57 -12.23
N GLU A 112 3.89 -6.91 -13.39
CA GLU A 112 3.31 -7.81 -14.40
C GLU A 112 2.06 -7.28 -15.15
N ASN A 113 1.83 -5.96 -15.24
CA ASN A 113 0.67 -5.35 -15.94
C ASN A 113 -0.71 -5.83 -15.45
N LYS A 114 -0.84 -6.14 -14.15
CA LYS A 114 -2.12 -6.57 -13.54
C LYS A 114 -3.19 -5.49 -13.46
N LEU A 115 -2.81 -4.25 -13.75
CA LEU A 115 -3.74 -3.16 -14.06
C LEU A 115 -3.81 -3.08 -15.58
N GLU A 116 -4.89 -3.60 -16.17
CA GLU A 116 -5.18 -3.29 -17.57
C GLU A 116 -5.50 -1.80 -17.64
N ILE A 117 -4.55 -1.04 -18.18
CA ILE A 117 -4.67 0.40 -18.41
C ILE A 117 -5.57 0.56 -19.63
N ASN A 118 -6.84 0.89 -19.43
CA ASN A 118 -7.68 1.41 -20.51
C ASN A 118 -7.17 2.80 -20.93
N GLU A 119 -7.50 3.28 -22.13
CA GLU A 119 -6.94 4.52 -22.71
C GLU A 119 -7.00 5.74 -21.77
N GLU A 120 -7.99 5.83 -20.87
CA GLU A 120 -8.12 6.89 -19.86
C GLU A 120 -7.00 6.89 -18.79
N THR A 121 -6.43 5.74 -18.45
CA THR A 121 -5.36 5.64 -17.44
C THR A 121 -3.95 5.85 -18.02
N SER A 122 -3.84 6.04 -19.34
CA SER A 122 -2.58 6.39 -20.02
C SER A 122 -2.04 7.75 -19.58
N GLU A 123 -2.90 8.71 -19.25
CA GLU A 123 -2.50 10.01 -18.72
C GLU A 123 -1.84 9.87 -17.34
N VAL A 124 -2.39 9.03 -16.46
CA VAL A 124 -1.79 8.74 -15.13
C VAL A 124 -0.47 8.00 -15.27
N LYS A 125 -0.36 7.08 -16.24
CA LYS A 125 0.91 6.41 -16.58
C LYS A 125 1.97 7.44 -17.00
N SER A 126 1.61 8.42 -17.83
CA SER A 126 2.52 9.49 -18.23
C SER A 126 2.98 10.34 -17.04
N LEU A 127 2.12 10.60 -16.05
CA LEU A 127 2.47 11.33 -14.83
C LEU A 127 3.41 10.54 -13.92
N ILE A 128 3.28 9.22 -13.87
CA ILE A 128 4.15 8.32 -13.10
C ILE A 128 5.51 8.13 -13.80
N GLU A 129 5.52 8.00 -15.13
CA GLU A 129 6.74 7.89 -15.94
C GLU A 129 7.56 9.20 -15.93
N ASN A 130 6.88 10.34 -15.87
CA ASN A 130 7.53 11.66 -15.76
C ASN A 130 7.96 12.04 -14.33
N PHE A 131 7.67 11.21 -13.33
CA PHE A 131 8.25 11.41 -12.00
C PHE A 131 9.73 10.99 -12.07
N PRO A 132 10.71 11.88 -11.83
CA PRO A 132 12.11 11.53 -11.91
C PRO A 132 12.39 10.42 -10.90
N TYR A 133 12.61 9.22 -11.41
CA TYR A 133 13.07 8.09 -10.64
C TYR A 133 14.45 8.46 -10.11
N LEU A 134 14.54 8.91 -8.85
CA LEU A 134 15.83 9.09 -8.19
C LEU A 134 16.39 7.69 -7.98
N PRO A 135 17.41 7.25 -8.74
CA PRO A 135 18.00 5.95 -8.49
C PRO A 135 18.60 5.96 -7.08
N ASN A 136 18.46 4.84 -6.36
CA ASN A 136 19.06 4.68 -5.04
C ASN A 136 20.57 4.99 -5.12
N TYR A 137 20.95 6.19 -4.68
CA TYR A 137 22.28 6.76 -4.75
C TYR A 137 23.33 5.98 -3.93
N THR A 138 22.88 4.96 -3.20
CA THR A 138 23.69 4.05 -2.41
C THR A 138 24.64 3.20 -3.24
N SER A 139 24.31 2.85 -4.49
CA SER A 139 25.21 2.08 -5.35
C SER A 139 26.30 2.93 -6.00
N VAL A 140 25.99 4.18 -6.37
CA VAL A 140 26.94 5.09 -7.05
C VAL A 140 27.97 5.66 -6.07
N ILE A 141 27.55 6.08 -4.87
CA ILE A 141 28.50 6.52 -3.83
C ILE A 141 29.48 5.39 -3.48
N GLY A 142 28.98 4.16 -3.34
CA GLY A 142 29.82 3.01 -2.99
C GLY A 142 30.95 2.78 -4.00
N ILE A 143 30.65 2.89 -5.30
CA ILE A 143 31.64 2.75 -6.37
C ILE A 143 32.66 3.89 -6.33
N ILE A 144 32.23 5.13 -6.13
CA ILE A 144 33.13 6.29 -6.02
C ILE A 144 34.06 6.14 -4.79
N CYS A 145 33.52 5.71 -3.65
CA CYS A 145 34.32 5.45 -2.45
C CYS A 145 35.37 4.35 -2.69
N ILE A 146 35.03 3.28 -3.42
CA ILE A 146 35.99 2.22 -3.77
C ILE A 146 37.13 2.77 -4.64
N PHE A 147 36.82 3.57 -5.65
CA PHE A 147 37.85 4.18 -6.51
C PHE A 147 38.74 5.17 -5.75
N ILE A 148 38.18 5.96 -4.84
CA ILE A 148 38.95 6.86 -3.97
C ILE A 148 39.89 6.07 -3.05
N ILE A 149 39.39 4.99 -2.42
CA ILE A 149 40.22 4.13 -1.55
C ILE A 149 41.35 3.47 -2.35
N LEU A 150 41.06 2.92 -3.53
CA LEU A 150 42.07 2.32 -4.40
C LEU A 150 43.13 3.35 -4.84
N TYR A 151 42.70 4.55 -5.24
CA TYR A 151 43.61 5.63 -5.59
C TYR A 151 44.52 6.02 -4.43
N LEU A 152 43.97 6.18 -3.22
CA LEU A 152 44.74 6.51 -2.02
C LEU A 152 45.74 5.40 -1.65
N LEU A 153 45.39 4.13 -1.80
CA LEU A 153 46.31 3.00 -1.57
C LEU A 153 47.45 2.97 -2.59
N ILE A 154 47.16 3.25 -3.86
CA ILE A 154 48.17 3.34 -4.93
C ILE A 154 49.11 4.53 -4.69
N ALA A 155 48.55 5.70 -4.37
CA ALA A 155 49.31 6.91 -4.07
C ALA A 155 50.17 6.73 -2.81
N ALA A 156 49.67 6.05 -1.78
CA ALA A 156 50.44 5.69 -0.60
C ALA A 156 51.62 4.79 -0.98
N LYS A 157 51.42 3.69 -1.72
CA LYS A 157 52.53 2.80 -2.16
C LYS A 157 53.61 3.52 -2.98
N LYS A 158 53.22 4.50 -3.81
CA LYS A 158 54.16 5.28 -4.63
C LYS A 158 55.04 6.24 -3.83
N LYS A 159 54.73 6.48 -2.55
CA LYS A 159 55.47 7.38 -1.65
C LYS A 159 56.56 6.65 -0.83
N TRP A 160 56.64 5.32 -0.92
CA TRP A 160 57.59 4.47 -0.17
C TRP A 160 58.64 3.77 -1.07
N TYR A 161 58.73 4.16 -2.34
CA TYR A 161 59.81 3.85 -3.27
C TYR A 161 60.44 5.16 -3.74
#